data_AF-A0A3M1ZTL7-F1
#
_entry.id   AF-A0A3M1ZTL7-F1
#
_cell.length_a   1.000
_cell.length_b   1.000
_cell.length_c   1.000
_cell.angle_alpha   90.00
_cell.angle_beta   90.00
_cell.angle_gamma   90.00
#
_symmetry.space_group_name_H-M   'P 1'
#
loop_
_entity.id
_entity.type
_entity.pdbx_description
1 polymer ?
#
loop_
_entity_poly.entity_id
_entity_poly.type
_entity_poly.pdbx_seq_one_letter_code
_entity_poly.pdbx_strand_id
1 'polypeptide(L)'
;MTGFPFSARAPVYAVGEVAAENVKAQRDFTVPDEEATRARQRAAADAVPDVYDLDPGALDEALEEAASLLAVPPPSVVGPVGPVLPDWEQTARDLGGRLGTEISAETARALFETGSRRRVLERVRGLLRPLFRRGIAATPGEPAVAARPRVLRDLGTREERPLTSWTLPLSLDEARIALAPEEAQGMERVARAVAGHVLRPNVTRNAEETARRREEARNAVAPVRYLIRRGEMIVREGDRVSPEQERRLRAHAELVGTGTGGRRALGLVALWALGIWIPFEYGRRNVRKFRSDHRDRVFLGGLVLALALLERGWLAAA
;
A
#
# COMPACT_ATOMS: atom_id res chain seq x y z
N MET A 1 4.33 -58.30 15.55
CA MET A 1 5.10 -57.47 16.51
C MET A 1 4.94 -56.01 16.11
N THR A 2 3.95 -55.33 16.68
CA THR A 2 3.67 -53.91 16.44
C THR A 2 4.42 -53.08 17.46
N GLY A 3 5.64 -52.67 17.09
CA GLY A 3 6.38 -51.66 17.84
C GLY A 3 5.71 -50.31 17.65
N PHE A 4 5.10 -49.77 18.70
CA PHE A 4 4.72 -48.36 18.73
C PHE A 4 6.01 -47.55 18.86
N PRO A 5 6.39 -46.70 17.88
CA PRO A 5 7.58 -45.87 18.04
C PRO A 5 7.29 -44.81 19.11
N PHE A 6 8.00 -44.92 20.22
CA PHE A 6 8.06 -43.91 21.26
C PHE A 6 8.61 -42.62 20.67
N SER A 7 7.78 -41.57 20.63
CA SER A 7 8.11 -40.14 20.67
C SER A 7 9.54 -39.73 20.25
N ALA A 8 9.98 -40.08 19.05
CA ALA A 8 11.13 -39.44 18.45
C ALA A 8 10.72 -38.01 18.09
N ARG A 9 11.54 -37.02 18.47
CA ARG A 9 11.41 -35.65 17.94
C ARG A 9 11.24 -35.75 16.44
N ALA A 10 10.25 -35.05 15.87
CA ALA A 10 10.08 -35.04 14.43
C ALA A 10 11.42 -34.60 13.80
N PRO A 11 12.04 -35.42 12.92
CA PRO A 11 13.33 -35.09 12.33
C PRO A 11 13.20 -33.79 11.53
N VAL A 12 14.14 -32.87 11.77
CA VAL A 12 14.24 -31.59 11.05
C VAL A 12 15.41 -31.74 10.09
N TYR A 13 15.10 -31.71 8.79
CA TYR A 13 16.09 -31.71 7.74
C TYR A 13 16.24 -30.30 7.16
N ALA A 14 17.46 -29.91 6.81
CA ALA A 14 17.74 -28.66 6.11
C ALA A 14 17.57 -28.83 4.59
N VAL A 15 17.43 -27.71 3.87
CA VAL A 15 17.36 -27.71 2.40
C VAL A 15 18.58 -28.37 1.80
N GLY A 16 18.37 -29.32 0.89
CA GLY A 16 19.42 -30.06 0.20
C GLY A 16 19.90 -31.30 0.93
N GLU A 17 19.52 -31.52 2.19
CA GLU A 17 19.76 -32.78 2.88
C GLU A 17 18.91 -33.90 2.28
N VAL A 18 19.45 -35.12 2.34
CA VAL A 18 18.71 -36.32 1.94
C VAL A 18 17.98 -36.86 3.15
N ALA A 19 16.67 -37.05 3.03
CA ALA A 19 15.88 -37.60 4.12
C ALA A 19 16.27 -39.05 4.40
N ALA A 20 16.63 -39.34 5.64
CA ALA A 20 17.01 -40.68 6.09
C ALA A 20 15.80 -41.57 6.38
N GLU A 21 14.61 -41.00 6.55
CA GLU A 21 13.37 -41.76 6.81
C GLU A 21 12.12 -41.07 6.24
N ASN A 22 11.05 -41.84 6.10
CA ASN A 22 9.75 -41.32 5.67
C ASN A 22 9.08 -40.49 6.78
N VAL A 23 8.84 -39.21 6.53
CA VAL A 23 8.18 -38.32 7.49
C VAL A 23 6.74 -38.06 7.06
N LYS A 24 5.78 -38.40 7.93
CA LYS A 24 4.35 -38.13 7.75
C LYS A 24 3.82 -37.17 8.82
N ALA A 25 2.83 -36.36 8.45
CA ALA A 25 2.15 -35.46 9.36
C ALA A 25 1.43 -36.23 10.48
N GLN A 26 1.82 -36.02 11.74
CA GLN A 26 1.18 -36.70 12.89
C GLN A 26 -0.22 -36.17 13.21
N ARG A 27 -0.55 -34.94 12.82
CA ARG A 27 -1.84 -34.26 13.02
C ARG A 27 -2.09 -33.27 11.89
N ASP A 28 -3.30 -32.73 11.82
CA ASP A 28 -3.65 -31.64 10.91
C ASP A 28 -2.95 -30.35 11.35
N PHE A 29 -2.34 -29.63 10.41
CA PHE A 29 -1.75 -28.32 10.68
C PHE A 29 -1.73 -27.43 9.44
N THR A 30 -1.63 -26.13 9.65
CA THR A 30 -1.61 -25.15 8.55
C THR A 30 -0.23 -24.57 8.34
N VAL A 31 0.21 -24.54 7.09
CA VAL A 31 1.50 -23.98 6.70
C VAL A 31 1.26 -22.71 5.86
N PRO A 32 2.02 -21.63 6.10
CA PRO A 32 1.95 -20.45 5.25
C PRO A 32 2.34 -20.76 3.81
N ASP A 33 1.50 -20.35 2.86
CA ASP A 33 1.80 -20.33 1.44
C ASP A 33 2.36 -18.96 1.05
N GLU A 34 3.69 -18.84 0.99
CA GLU A 34 4.34 -17.59 0.61
C GLU A 34 4.01 -17.17 -0.83
N GLU A 35 3.85 -18.12 -1.74
CA GLU A 35 3.59 -17.83 -3.15
C GLU A 35 2.17 -17.31 -3.35
N ALA A 36 1.18 -18.00 -2.78
CA ALA A 36 -0.21 -17.55 -2.81
C ALA A 36 -0.39 -16.24 -2.03
N THR A 37 0.34 -16.05 -0.93
CA THR A 37 0.35 -14.78 -0.18
C THR A 37 0.91 -13.65 -1.03
N ARG A 38 2.08 -13.82 -1.64
CA ARG A 38 2.68 -12.82 -2.54
C ARG A 38 1.78 -12.54 -3.74
N ALA A 39 1.13 -13.55 -4.31
CA ALA A 39 0.19 -13.39 -5.41
C ALA A 39 -1.02 -12.54 -4.99
N ARG A 40 -1.62 -12.80 -3.81
CA ARG A 40 -2.71 -11.97 -3.27
C ARG A 40 -2.26 -10.56 -2.94
N GLN A 41 -1.05 -10.38 -2.37
CA GLN A 41 -0.47 -9.06 -2.10
C GLN A 41 -0.26 -8.26 -3.39
N ARG A 42 0.26 -8.89 -4.45
CA ARG A 42 0.40 -8.26 -5.77
C ARG A 42 -0.95 -7.86 -6.35
N ALA A 43 -1.93 -8.76 -6.33
CA ALA A 43 -3.28 -8.47 -6.79
C ALA A 43 -3.93 -7.31 -6.02
N ALA A 44 -3.77 -7.28 -4.69
CA ALA A 44 -4.25 -6.19 -3.85
C ALA A 44 -3.57 -4.86 -4.21
N ALA A 45 -2.25 -4.84 -4.39
CA ALA A 45 -1.50 -3.65 -4.80
C ALA A 45 -1.89 -3.16 -6.20
N ASP A 46 -2.15 -4.08 -7.13
CA ASP A 46 -2.53 -3.75 -8.51
C ASP A 46 -3.97 -3.23 -8.63
N ALA A 47 -4.83 -3.61 -7.68
CA ALA A 47 -6.19 -3.06 -7.55
C ALA A 47 -6.22 -1.64 -6.97
N VAL A 48 -5.14 -1.17 -6.33
CA VAL A 48 -5.07 0.19 -5.79
C VAL A 48 -5.03 1.22 -6.92
N PRO A 49 -5.91 2.23 -6.87
CA PRO A 49 -5.95 3.25 -7.90
C PRO A 49 -4.71 4.14 -7.92
N ASP A 50 -4.28 4.55 -9.11
CA ASP A 50 -3.26 5.60 -9.25
C ASP A 50 -3.86 6.95 -8.84
N VAL A 51 -3.14 7.68 -7.98
CA VAL A 51 -3.58 8.97 -7.44
C VAL A 51 -2.98 10.11 -8.26
N TYR A 52 -3.83 11.05 -8.66
CA TYR A 52 -3.47 12.28 -9.35
C TYR A 52 -3.90 13.47 -8.52
N ASP A 53 -3.02 14.44 -8.37
CA ASP A 53 -3.29 15.67 -7.62
C ASP A 53 -3.65 16.79 -8.59
N LEU A 54 -4.77 17.46 -8.29
CA LEU A 54 -5.24 18.67 -8.95
C LEU A 54 -4.80 19.87 -8.12
N ASP A 55 -4.03 20.75 -8.72
CA ASP A 55 -3.65 22.03 -8.13
C ASP A 55 -4.66 23.13 -8.53
N PRO A 56 -5.49 23.64 -7.59
CA PRO A 56 -6.37 24.77 -7.85
C PRO A 56 -5.61 26.11 -7.93
N GLY A 57 -4.44 26.23 -7.30
CA GLY A 57 -3.62 27.45 -7.29
C GLY A 57 -3.07 27.79 -8.67
N ALA A 58 -2.91 26.78 -9.53
CA ALA A 58 -2.47 26.96 -10.90
C ALA A 58 -3.36 27.91 -11.73
N LEU A 59 -4.63 28.12 -11.38
CA LEU A 59 -5.47 29.13 -12.04
C LEU A 59 -5.03 30.56 -11.65
N ASP A 60 -4.73 30.79 -10.38
CA ASP A 60 -4.40 32.11 -9.87
C ASP A 60 -3.09 32.61 -10.45
N GLU A 61 -2.03 31.78 -10.45
CA GLU A 61 -0.75 32.19 -11.04
C GLU A 61 -0.84 32.34 -12.58
N ALA A 62 -1.77 31.66 -13.27
CA ALA A 62 -2.01 31.88 -14.70
C ALA A 62 -2.71 33.24 -14.96
N LEU A 63 -3.57 33.68 -14.03
CA LEU A 63 -4.21 35.00 -14.10
C LEU A 63 -3.22 36.13 -13.77
N GLU A 64 -2.30 35.91 -12.82
CA GLU A 64 -1.23 36.85 -12.53
C GLU A 64 -0.30 37.03 -13.74
N GLU A 65 0.08 35.93 -14.38
CA GLU A 65 0.85 35.94 -15.62
C GLU A 65 0.10 36.70 -16.73
N ALA A 66 -1.19 36.43 -16.93
CA ALA A 66 -2.02 37.15 -17.89
C ALA A 66 -2.08 38.66 -17.61
N ALA A 67 -2.17 39.05 -16.33
CA ALA A 67 -2.16 40.46 -15.94
C ALA A 67 -0.80 41.12 -16.25
N SER A 68 0.30 40.42 -15.97
CA SER A 68 1.66 40.91 -16.26
C SER A 68 1.89 41.10 -17.77
N LEU A 69 1.39 40.19 -18.61
CA LEU A 69 1.50 40.26 -20.06
C LEU A 69 0.79 41.49 -20.64
N LEU A 70 -0.38 41.83 -20.07
CA LEU A 70 -1.18 42.98 -20.49
C LEU A 70 -0.76 44.31 -19.86
N ALA A 71 0.13 44.29 -18.86
CA ALA A 71 0.58 45.49 -18.16
C ALA A 71 1.72 46.23 -18.87
N VAL A 72 2.32 45.63 -19.91
CA VAL A 72 3.47 46.20 -20.63
C VAL A 72 3.04 47.51 -21.32
N PRO A 73 3.64 48.66 -20.99
CA PRO A 73 3.25 49.93 -21.58
C PRO A 73 3.66 50.00 -23.07
N PRO A 74 2.90 50.73 -23.91
CA PRO A 74 3.22 50.88 -25.32
C PRO A 74 4.54 51.66 -25.49
N PRO A 75 5.42 51.27 -26.44
CA PRO A 75 6.56 52.08 -26.79
C PRO A 75 6.13 53.48 -27.24
N SER A 76 6.88 54.46 -26.78
CA SER A 76 6.66 55.87 -27.04
C SER A 76 7.65 56.33 -28.10
N VAL A 77 7.16 56.86 -29.24
CA VAL A 77 8.04 57.41 -30.27
C VAL A 77 8.30 58.87 -29.94
N VAL A 78 9.56 59.20 -29.68
CA VAL A 78 9.99 60.59 -29.48
C VAL A 78 10.14 61.25 -30.85
N GLY A 79 9.18 62.12 -31.18
CA GLY A 79 9.29 62.98 -32.35
C GLY A 79 10.31 64.12 -32.13
N PRO A 80 10.97 64.63 -33.19
CA PRO A 80 11.96 65.72 -33.06
C PRO A 80 11.35 67.02 -32.51
N VAL A 81 10.06 67.28 -32.76
CA VAL A 81 9.28 68.40 -32.22
C VAL A 81 7.81 67.96 -32.17
N GLY A 82 7.28 67.58 -31.01
CA GLY A 82 5.86 67.21 -30.87
C GLY A 82 5.54 66.36 -29.63
N PRO A 83 4.24 66.18 -29.30
CA PRO A 83 3.82 65.33 -28.19
C PRO A 83 4.21 63.88 -28.45
N VAL A 84 4.70 63.21 -27.40
CA VAL A 84 5.03 61.79 -27.41
C VAL A 84 3.73 60.99 -27.58
N LEU A 85 3.52 60.43 -28.76
CA LEU A 85 2.37 59.59 -29.06
C LEU A 85 2.78 58.11 -28.96
N PRO A 86 1.94 57.24 -28.36
CA PRO A 86 2.19 55.82 -28.35
C PRO A 86 2.13 55.24 -29.77
N ASP A 87 3.09 54.38 -30.11
CA ASP A 87 3.06 53.63 -31.37
C ASP A 87 2.19 52.39 -31.21
N TRP A 88 0.92 52.52 -31.58
CA TRP A 88 -0.05 51.43 -31.50
C TRP A 88 0.19 50.32 -32.53
N GLU A 89 0.88 50.61 -33.64
CA GLU A 89 1.17 49.62 -34.67
C GLU A 89 2.34 48.73 -34.24
N GLN A 90 3.37 49.31 -33.64
CA GLN A 90 4.43 48.55 -32.99
C GLN A 90 3.92 47.79 -31.76
N THR A 91 3.09 48.43 -30.92
CA THR A 91 2.47 47.75 -29.77
C THR A 91 1.63 46.53 -30.21
N ALA A 92 0.83 46.68 -31.27
CA ALA A 92 0.03 45.58 -31.80
C ALA A 92 0.90 44.43 -32.34
N ARG A 93 2.00 44.76 -33.03
CA ARG A 93 2.98 43.76 -33.50
C ARG A 93 3.68 43.04 -32.35
N ASP A 94 4.14 43.77 -31.34
CA ASP A 94 4.83 43.20 -30.18
C ASP A 94 3.90 42.30 -29.36
N LEU A 95 2.67 42.76 -29.11
CA LEU A 95 1.65 42.00 -28.41
C LEU A 95 1.22 40.76 -29.21
N GLY A 96 1.00 40.94 -30.52
CA GLY A 96 0.63 39.87 -31.43
C GLY A 96 1.73 38.81 -31.57
N GLY A 97 3.00 39.23 -31.64
CA GLY A 97 4.16 38.35 -31.70
C GLY A 97 4.34 37.51 -30.42
N ARG A 98 4.09 38.10 -29.24
CA ARG A 98 4.12 37.36 -27.97
C ARG A 98 2.97 36.37 -27.82
N LEU A 99 1.78 36.75 -28.27
CA LEU A 99 0.57 35.94 -28.14
C LEU A 99 0.34 34.98 -29.32
N GLY A 100 1.15 35.06 -30.38
CA GLY A 100 0.99 34.27 -31.59
C GLY A 100 -0.33 34.54 -32.34
N THR A 101 -0.85 35.77 -32.27
CA THR A 101 -2.13 36.15 -32.89
C THR A 101 -2.07 37.52 -33.56
N GLU A 102 -2.88 37.73 -34.60
CA GLU A 102 -2.98 39.01 -35.28
C GLU A 102 -3.87 39.98 -34.49
N ILE A 103 -3.27 41.10 -34.08
CA ILE A 103 -3.91 42.16 -33.31
C ILE A 103 -3.85 43.45 -34.14
N SER A 104 -4.98 44.14 -34.29
CA SER A 104 -5.02 45.44 -34.96
C SER A 104 -4.55 46.56 -34.03
N ALA A 105 -4.01 47.64 -34.59
CA ALA A 105 -3.62 48.84 -33.83
C ALA A 105 -4.81 49.44 -33.04
N GLU A 106 -6.02 49.36 -33.59
CA GLU A 106 -7.26 49.77 -32.89
C GLU A 106 -7.52 48.93 -31.65
N THR A 107 -7.35 47.60 -31.76
CA THR A 107 -7.54 46.67 -30.63
C THR A 107 -6.46 46.90 -29.56
N ALA A 108 -5.21 47.12 -29.99
CA ALA A 108 -4.13 47.46 -29.07
C ALA A 108 -4.43 48.76 -28.32
N ARG A 109 -4.86 49.82 -29.02
CA ARG A 109 -5.26 51.08 -28.39
C ARG A 109 -6.41 50.89 -27.40
N ALA A 110 -7.47 50.18 -27.80
CA ALA A 110 -8.64 49.89 -26.97
C ALA A 110 -8.29 49.10 -25.69
N LEU A 111 -7.25 48.27 -25.73
CA LEU A 111 -6.75 47.53 -24.56
C LEU A 111 -6.20 48.47 -23.48
N PHE A 112 -5.55 49.57 -23.86
CA PHE A 112 -4.97 50.53 -22.92
C PHE A 112 -5.98 51.54 -22.35
N GLU A 113 -7.21 51.57 -22.87
CA GLU A 113 -8.29 52.35 -22.29
C GLU A 113 -8.67 51.87 -20.87
N THR A 114 -9.13 52.81 -20.06
CA THR A 114 -9.49 52.57 -18.66
C THR A 114 -10.55 51.46 -18.56
N GLY A 115 -10.24 50.41 -17.80
CA GLY A 115 -11.16 49.29 -17.55
C GLY A 115 -11.20 48.22 -18.65
N SER A 116 -10.61 48.43 -19.82
CA SER A 116 -10.55 47.40 -20.89
C SER A 116 -9.70 46.20 -20.48
N ARG A 117 -8.53 46.41 -19.87
CA ARG A 117 -7.69 45.32 -19.32
C ARG A 117 -8.44 44.48 -18.30
N ARG A 118 -9.19 45.12 -17.39
CA ARG A 118 -10.02 44.41 -16.41
C ARG A 118 -11.06 43.53 -17.11
N ARG A 119 -11.74 44.05 -18.13
CA ARG A 119 -12.71 43.27 -18.93
C ARG A 119 -12.07 42.06 -19.61
N VAL A 120 -10.88 42.22 -20.18
CA VAL A 120 -10.12 41.11 -20.79
C VAL A 120 -9.74 40.07 -19.74
N LEU A 121 -9.21 40.49 -18.58
CA LEU A 121 -8.83 39.56 -17.50
C LEU A 121 -10.03 38.80 -16.91
N GLU A 122 -11.19 39.46 -16.72
CA GLU A 122 -12.42 38.78 -16.33
C GLU A 122 -12.85 37.74 -17.38
N ARG A 123 -12.67 38.06 -18.67
CA ARG A 123 -12.98 37.13 -19.75
C ARG A 123 -12.03 35.94 -19.76
N VAL A 124 -10.72 36.17 -19.60
CA VAL A 124 -9.70 35.12 -19.45
C VAL A 124 -10.05 34.21 -18.27
N ARG A 125 -10.39 34.77 -17.11
CA ARG A 125 -10.83 33.99 -15.95
C ARG A 125 -12.04 33.11 -16.25
N GLY A 126 -13.03 33.65 -16.96
CA GLY A 126 -14.22 32.90 -17.37
C GLY A 126 -13.91 31.73 -18.31
N LEU A 127 -12.89 31.87 -19.16
CA LEU A 127 -12.42 30.83 -20.08
C LEU A 127 -11.57 29.76 -19.37
N LEU A 128 -10.65 30.17 -18.50
CA LEU A 128 -9.72 29.26 -17.82
C LEU A 128 -10.37 28.48 -16.69
N ARG A 129 -11.26 29.10 -15.90
CA ARG A 129 -11.90 28.47 -14.73
C ARG A 129 -12.53 27.09 -15.02
N PRO A 130 -13.33 26.87 -16.08
CA PRO A 130 -13.88 25.55 -16.37
C PRO A 130 -12.80 24.53 -16.78
N LEU A 131 -11.74 24.97 -17.46
CA LEU A 131 -10.65 24.09 -17.90
C LEU A 131 -9.80 23.62 -16.71
N PHE A 132 -9.36 24.55 -15.86
CA PHE A 132 -8.58 24.23 -14.66
C PHE A 132 -9.38 23.41 -13.64
N ARG A 133 -10.69 23.64 -13.48
CA ARG A 133 -11.56 22.83 -12.61
C ARG A 133 -11.76 21.40 -13.13
N ARG A 134 -11.76 21.21 -14.45
CA ARG A 134 -11.80 19.88 -15.06
C ARG A 134 -10.45 19.17 -14.95
N GLY A 135 -9.35 19.93 -14.94
CA GLY A 135 -7.98 19.45 -14.87
C GLY A 135 -7.33 19.36 -16.24
N ILE A 136 -6.07 19.79 -16.31
CA ILE A 136 -5.23 19.80 -17.50
C ILE A 136 -3.99 18.96 -17.19
N ALA A 137 -3.81 17.87 -17.94
CA ALA A 137 -2.67 16.98 -17.81
C ALA A 137 -1.53 17.38 -18.76
N ALA A 138 -0.29 17.23 -18.30
CA ALA A 138 0.91 17.53 -19.09
C ALA A 138 1.12 16.55 -20.25
N THR A 139 0.73 15.29 -20.06
CA THR A 139 0.88 14.24 -21.07
C THR A 139 -0.49 13.96 -21.69
N PRO A 140 -0.60 13.87 -23.03
CA PRO A 140 -1.81 13.39 -23.70
C PRO A 140 -2.25 12.08 -23.06
N GLY A 141 -3.55 11.97 -22.78
CA GLY A 141 -4.10 10.87 -22.01
C GLY A 141 -3.56 9.54 -22.50
N GLU A 142 -2.78 8.85 -21.66
CA GLU A 142 -2.46 7.45 -21.92
C GLU A 142 -3.78 6.73 -22.18
N PRO A 143 -3.94 6.07 -23.34
CA PRO A 143 -5.20 5.51 -23.75
C PRO A 143 -5.73 4.58 -22.65
N ALA A 144 -7.02 4.77 -22.33
CA ALA A 144 -7.79 4.07 -21.30
C ALA A 144 -7.93 2.54 -21.52
N VAL A 145 -7.12 1.94 -22.40
CA VAL A 145 -7.36 0.63 -23.02
C VAL A 145 -6.99 -0.54 -22.09
N ALA A 146 -6.29 -0.30 -20.97
CA ALA A 146 -6.04 -1.32 -19.94
C ALA A 146 -5.78 -0.77 -18.52
N ALA A 147 -6.01 0.52 -18.28
CA ALA A 147 -5.43 1.22 -17.14
C ALA A 147 -6.18 0.95 -15.84
N ARG A 148 -5.42 0.63 -14.79
CA ARG A 148 -5.82 0.55 -13.39
C ARG A 148 -6.78 1.69 -13.01
N PRO A 149 -7.66 1.51 -12.01
CA PRO A 149 -8.54 2.58 -11.56
C PRO A 149 -7.71 3.83 -11.21
N ARG A 150 -8.24 5.03 -11.46
CA ARG A 150 -7.53 6.30 -11.21
C ARG A 150 -8.41 7.20 -10.35
N VAL A 151 -7.80 7.97 -9.47
CA VAL A 151 -8.50 8.95 -8.63
C VAL A 151 -7.85 10.32 -8.76
N LEU A 152 -8.68 11.35 -8.82
CA LEU A 152 -8.26 12.75 -8.79
C LEU A 152 -8.51 13.31 -7.40
N ARG A 153 -7.46 13.83 -6.78
CA ARG A 153 -7.47 14.44 -5.47
C ARG A 153 -7.28 15.94 -5.62
N ASP A 154 -8.21 16.72 -5.09
CA ASP A 154 -8.09 18.18 -5.06
C ASP A 154 -7.17 18.59 -3.90
N LEU A 155 -6.07 19.31 -4.18
CA LEU A 155 -5.13 19.73 -3.13
C LEU A 155 -5.70 20.81 -2.21
N GLY A 156 -6.67 21.60 -2.68
CA GLY A 156 -7.32 22.65 -1.89
C GLY A 156 -8.37 22.10 -0.92
N THR A 157 -9.27 21.23 -1.41
CA THR A 157 -10.37 20.68 -0.59
C THR A 157 -10.05 19.33 0.04
N ARG A 158 -9.02 18.63 -0.46
CA ARG A 158 -8.71 17.22 -0.14
C ARG A 158 -9.81 16.23 -0.51
N GLU A 159 -10.75 16.64 -1.36
CA GLU A 159 -11.76 15.73 -1.90
C GLU A 159 -11.15 14.81 -2.96
N GLU A 160 -11.58 13.56 -2.96
CA GLU A 160 -11.19 12.57 -3.97
C GLU A 160 -12.38 12.20 -4.85
N ARG A 161 -12.13 12.14 -6.16
CA ARG A 161 -13.14 11.79 -7.16
C ARG A 161 -12.58 10.71 -8.10
N PRO A 162 -13.37 9.68 -8.44
CA PRO A 162 -12.93 8.67 -9.40
C PRO A 162 -12.78 9.30 -10.79
N LEU A 163 -11.66 9.00 -11.44
CA LEU A 163 -11.44 9.34 -12.84
C LEU A 163 -12.05 8.24 -13.72
N THR A 164 -13.09 8.62 -14.45
CA THR A 164 -13.81 7.78 -15.41
C THR A 164 -13.62 8.37 -16.80
N SER A 165 -14.03 7.64 -17.86
CA SER A 165 -13.95 8.11 -19.25
C SER A 165 -14.57 9.50 -19.47
N TRP A 166 -15.56 9.89 -18.66
CA TRP A 166 -16.28 11.16 -18.75
C TRP A 166 -15.69 12.28 -17.89
N THR A 167 -14.79 11.95 -16.94
CA THR A 167 -14.17 12.89 -16.00
C THR A 167 -12.67 13.01 -16.19
N LEU A 168 -12.12 12.47 -17.28
CA LEU A 168 -10.71 12.58 -17.61
C LEU A 168 -10.29 14.04 -17.77
N PRO A 169 -9.13 14.41 -17.18
CA PRO A 169 -8.46 15.68 -17.46
C PRO A 169 -8.23 15.86 -18.95
N LEU A 170 -8.32 17.09 -19.41
CA LEU A 170 -7.96 17.46 -20.78
C LEU A 170 -6.44 17.39 -20.94
N SER A 171 -5.96 17.01 -22.10
CA SER A 171 -4.56 17.28 -22.47
C SER A 171 -4.35 18.78 -22.69
N LEU A 172 -3.10 19.22 -22.56
CA LEU A 172 -2.74 20.63 -22.82
C LEU A 172 -3.14 21.06 -24.25
N ASP A 173 -2.97 20.18 -25.23
CA ASP A 173 -3.30 20.47 -26.63
C ASP A 173 -4.82 20.57 -26.86
N GLU A 174 -5.61 19.66 -26.30
CA GLU A 174 -7.08 19.75 -26.36
C GLU A 174 -7.59 21.03 -25.68
N ALA A 175 -6.99 21.41 -24.56
CA ALA A 175 -7.34 22.64 -23.85
C ALA A 175 -6.95 23.89 -24.67
N ARG A 176 -5.83 23.86 -25.40
CA ARG A 176 -5.44 24.94 -26.35
C ARG A 176 -6.40 25.04 -27.53
N ILE A 177 -6.80 23.91 -28.11
CA ILE A 177 -7.77 23.86 -29.21
C ILE A 177 -9.11 24.47 -28.78
N ALA A 178 -9.58 24.15 -27.56
CA ALA A 178 -10.80 24.74 -27.02
C ALA A 178 -10.74 26.28 -26.84
N LEU A 179 -9.52 26.83 -26.73
CA LEU A 179 -9.25 28.26 -26.58
C LEU A 179 -8.85 28.95 -27.88
N ALA A 180 -8.84 28.25 -29.02
CA ALA A 180 -8.37 28.80 -30.29
C ALA A 180 -9.08 30.12 -30.65
N PRO A 181 -8.33 31.15 -31.11
CA PRO A 181 -8.88 32.47 -31.39
C PRO A 181 -9.56 32.60 -32.77
N GLU A 182 -9.63 31.53 -33.57
CA GLU A 182 -9.94 31.57 -35.01
C GLU A 182 -11.29 32.24 -35.33
N GLU A 183 -12.31 32.02 -34.52
CA GLU A 183 -13.63 32.64 -34.70
C GLU A 183 -13.80 33.97 -33.94
N ALA A 184 -12.83 34.34 -33.11
CA ALA A 184 -12.93 35.51 -32.24
C ALA A 184 -12.39 36.79 -32.89
N GLN A 185 -13.02 37.92 -32.57
CA GLN A 185 -12.63 39.24 -33.06
C GLN A 185 -12.41 40.23 -31.91
N GLY A 186 -11.62 41.28 -32.18
CA GLY A 186 -11.35 42.36 -31.23
C GLY A 186 -10.82 41.86 -29.88
N MET A 187 -11.44 42.32 -28.78
CA MET A 187 -11.03 41.98 -27.41
C MET A 187 -11.23 40.50 -27.05
N GLU A 188 -12.20 39.80 -27.65
CA GLU A 188 -12.40 38.36 -27.41
C GLU A 188 -11.23 37.55 -27.97
N ARG A 189 -10.68 37.96 -29.12
CA ARG A 189 -9.49 37.36 -29.71
C ARG A 189 -8.29 37.49 -28.77
N VAL A 190 -8.07 38.71 -28.25
CA VAL A 190 -7.00 38.97 -27.29
C VAL A 190 -7.19 38.14 -26.02
N ALA A 191 -8.42 38.09 -25.47
CA ALA A 191 -8.70 37.29 -24.28
C ALA A 191 -8.41 35.79 -24.49
N ARG A 192 -8.81 35.23 -25.63
CA ARG A 192 -8.54 33.83 -25.98
C ARG A 192 -7.07 33.54 -26.21
N ALA A 193 -6.37 34.43 -26.90
CA ALA A 193 -4.94 34.30 -27.14
C ALA A 193 -4.14 34.38 -25.83
N VAL A 194 -4.49 35.32 -24.94
CA VAL A 194 -3.90 35.41 -23.60
C VAL A 194 -4.18 34.14 -22.80
N ALA A 195 -5.44 33.67 -22.79
CA ALA A 195 -5.83 32.45 -22.09
C ALA A 195 -5.04 31.22 -22.61
N GLY A 196 -4.86 31.09 -23.92
CA GLY A 196 -4.08 30.00 -24.52
C GLY A 196 -2.57 30.09 -24.23
N HIS A 197 -2.04 31.31 -24.10
CA HIS A 197 -0.62 31.55 -23.78
C HIS A 197 -0.28 31.19 -22.33
N VAL A 198 -1.12 31.59 -21.37
CA VAL A 198 -0.93 31.30 -19.93
C VAL A 198 -1.42 29.91 -19.50
N LEU A 199 -1.97 29.15 -20.45
CA LEU A 199 -2.49 27.82 -20.19
C LEU A 199 -1.35 26.87 -19.84
N ARG A 200 -1.53 26.11 -18.76
CA ARG A 200 -0.54 25.16 -18.28
C ARG A 200 -1.19 23.95 -17.62
N PRO A 201 -0.47 22.83 -17.52
CA PRO A 201 -0.93 21.67 -16.78
C PRO A 201 -1.14 21.99 -15.29
N ASN A 202 -2.21 21.45 -14.71
CA ASN A 202 -2.49 21.54 -13.27
C ASN A 202 -2.88 20.19 -12.63
N VAL A 203 -2.76 19.10 -13.40
CA VAL A 203 -2.93 17.74 -12.90
C VAL A 203 -1.60 17.01 -13.00
N THR A 204 -1.15 16.47 -11.87
CA THR A 204 0.11 15.73 -11.77
C THR A 204 -0.11 14.38 -11.11
N ARG A 205 0.68 13.37 -11.51
CA ARG A 205 0.60 12.05 -10.89
C ARG A 205 1.33 12.05 -9.55
N ASN A 206 0.64 11.69 -8.48
CA ASN A 206 1.26 11.51 -7.16
C ASN A 206 1.73 10.06 -7.00
N ALA A 207 2.97 9.80 -7.45
CA ALA A 207 3.59 8.48 -7.37
C ALA A 207 3.84 8.04 -5.93
N GLU A 208 4.12 8.98 -5.02
CA GLU A 208 4.40 8.70 -3.61
C GLU A 208 3.14 8.24 -2.87
N GLU A 209 2.04 8.98 -2.99
CA GLU A 209 0.74 8.62 -2.39
C GLU A 209 0.24 7.29 -2.96
N THR A 210 0.39 7.08 -4.27
CA THR A 210 0.06 5.81 -4.92
C THR A 210 0.90 4.66 -4.34
N ALA A 211 2.21 4.85 -4.19
CA ALA A 211 3.10 3.84 -3.64
C ALA A 211 2.74 3.52 -2.18
N ARG A 212 2.43 4.55 -1.37
CA ARG A 212 1.98 4.40 0.01
C ARG A 212 0.72 3.55 0.10
N ARG A 213 -0.33 3.88 -0.66
CA ARG A 213 -1.59 3.10 -0.68
C ARG A 213 -1.38 1.67 -1.15
N ARG A 214 -0.49 1.46 -2.12
CA ARG A 214 -0.12 0.11 -2.57
C ARG A 214 0.54 -0.70 -1.47
N GLU A 215 1.42 -0.09 -0.71
CA GLU A 215 2.10 -0.75 0.39
C GLU A 215 1.14 -1.07 1.54
N GLU A 216 0.25 -0.14 1.90
CA GLU A 216 -0.83 -0.37 2.86
C GLU A 216 -1.73 -1.53 2.43
N ALA A 217 -2.13 -1.58 1.15
CA ALA A 217 -2.94 -2.66 0.61
C ALA A 217 -2.22 -4.01 0.64
N ARG A 218 -0.91 -4.06 0.40
CA ARG A 218 -0.11 -5.31 0.52
C ARG A 218 -0.06 -5.78 1.97
N ASN A 219 0.20 -4.87 2.90
CA ASN A 219 0.36 -5.19 4.32
C ASN A 219 -0.97 -5.58 4.99
N ALA A 220 -2.10 -5.10 4.45
CA ALA A 220 -3.43 -5.52 4.89
C ALA A 220 -3.81 -6.95 4.47
N VAL A 221 -3.11 -7.58 3.52
CA VAL A 221 -3.42 -8.95 3.08
C VAL A 221 -2.97 -9.98 4.12
N ALA A 222 -3.92 -10.71 4.68
CA ALA A 222 -3.64 -11.82 5.56
C ALA A 222 -2.87 -12.95 4.83
N PRO A 223 -1.87 -13.59 5.47
CA PRO A 223 -1.16 -14.71 4.89
C PRO A 223 -2.10 -15.85 4.50
N VAL A 224 -1.95 -16.36 3.28
CA VAL A 224 -2.65 -17.56 2.81
C VAL A 224 -1.99 -18.76 3.47
N ARG A 225 -2.80 -19.66 4.01
CA ARG A 225 -2.33 -20.90 4.61
C ARG A 225 -3.05 -22.07 3.96
N TYR A 226 -2.34 -23.16 3.73
CA TYR A 226 -2.93 -24.42 3.29
C TYR A 226 -2.93 -25.43 4.44
N LEU A 227 -3.87 -26.36 4.40
CA LEU A 227 -4.05 -27.40 5.41
C LEU A 227 -3.34 -28.68 4.98
N ILE A 228 -2.37 -29.11 5.78
CA ILE A 228 -1.76 -30.44 5.68
C ILE A 228 -2.56 -31.38 6.58
N ARG A 229 -3.04 -32.48 6.02
CA ARG A 229 -3.85 -33.46 6.76
C ARG A 229 -2.97 -34.47 7.47
N ARG A 230 -3.47 -35.03 8.58
CA ARG A 230 -2.85 -36.15 9.28
C ARG A 230 -2.61 -37.31 8.31
N GLY A 231 -1.41 -37.87 8.38
CA GLY A 231 -0.97 -38.99 7.54
C GLY A 231 -0.45 -38.58 6.16
N GLU A 232 -0.53 -37.30 5.80
CA GLU A 232 0.06 -36.78 4.57
C GLU A 232 1.59 -36.91 4.64
N MET A 233 2.18 -37.32 3.52
CA MET A 233 3.61 -37.57 3.41
C MET A 233 4.33 -36.26 3.13
N ILE A 234 5.23 -35.86 4.04
CA ILE A 234 5.96 -34.59 3.94
C ILE A 234 7.23 -34.81 3.11
N VAL A 235 8.02 -35.84 3.46
CA VAL A 235 9.23 -36.23 2.73
C VAL A 235 9.32 -37.76 2.70
N ARG A 236 9.78 -38.32 1.58
CA ARG A 236 10.13 -39.75 1.49
C ARG A 236 11.60 -39.98 1.79
N GLU A 237 11.90 -41.15 2.31
CA GLU A 237 13.28 -41.63 2.43
C GLU A 237 13.98 -41.58 1.07
N GLY A 238 15.19 -41.00 1.04
CA GLY A 238 15.99 -40.82 -0.17
C GLY A 238 15.68 -39.56 -0.98
N ASP A 239 14.61 -38.82 -0.67
CA ASP A 239 14.33 -37.54 -1.32
C ASP A 239 15.29 -36.45 -0.83
N ARG A 240 15.69 -35.55 -1.74
CA ARG A 240 16.36 -34.30 -1.36
C ARG A 240 15.34 -33.28 -0.91
N VAL A 241 15.53 -32.75 0.29
CA VAL A 241 14.59 -31.83 0.93
C VAL A 241 14.56 -30.49 0.18
N SER A 242 13.38 -30.15 -0.34
CA SER A 242 13.13 -28.86 -0.98
C SER A 242 12.93 -27.74 0.07
N PRO A 243 13.08 -26.46 -0.32
CA PRO A 243 12.75 -25.32 0.55
C PRO A 243 11.33 -25.35 1.12
N GLU A 244 10.38 -25.87 0.35
CA GLU A 244 9.00 -26.01 0.79
C GLU A 244 8.83 -27.15 1.81
N GLN A 245 9.49 -28.29 1.56
CA GLN A 245 9.48 -29.43 2.48
C GLN A 245 10.13 -29.09 3.82
N GLU A 246 11.24 -28.34 3.82
CA GLU A 246 11.85 -27.84 5.06
C GLU A 246 10.85 -27.01 5.88
N ARG A 247 10.14 -26.05 5.26
CA ARG A 247 9.12 -25.24 5.96
C ARG A 247 8.03 -26.11 6.57
N ARG A 248 7.55 -27.12 5.83
CA ARG A 248 6.55 -28.09 6.33
C ARG A 248 7.09 -28.91 7.52
N LEU A 249 8.35 -29.34 7.47
CA LEU A 249 9.02 -30.09 8.54
C LEU A 249 9.24 -29.23 9.78
N ARG A 250 9.70 -27.98 9.64
CA ARG A 250 9.87 -27.04 10.76
C ARG A 250 8.54 -26.74 11.43
N ALA A 251 7.50 -26.41 10.64
CA ALA A 251 6.15 -26.19 11.16
C ALA A 251 5.60 -27.45 11.87
N HIS A 252 5.93 -28.65 11.38
CA HIS A 252 5.57 -29.89 12.03
C HIS A 252 6.31 -30.11 13.36
N ALA A 253 7.63 -29.85 13.39
CA ALA A 253 8.48 -30.04 14.56
C ALA A 253 8.12 -29.10 15.71
N GLU A 254 7.80 -27.82 15.43
CA GLU A 254 7.32 -26.86 16.44
C GLU A 254 6.03 -27.34 17.14
N LEU A 255 5.12 -27.95 16.38
CA LEU A 255 3.83 -28.45 16.90
C LEU A 255 3.95 -29.77 17.68
N VAL A 256 4.96 -30.58 17.36
CA VAL A 256 5.22 -31.88 18.01
C VAL A 256 6.09 -31.71 19.27
N GLY A 257 6.99 -30.74 19.29
CA GLY A 257 8.01 -30.54 20.33
C GLY A 257 7.52 -30.10 21.72
N THR A 258 6.26 -29.69 21.89
CA THR A 258 5.82 -28.97 23.11
C THR A 258 4.75 -29.64 23.98
N GLY A 259 4.27 -30.85 23.65
CA GLY A 259 2.87 -31.16 23.99
C GLY A 259 2.53 -32.11 25.13
N THR A 260 3.34 -33.08 25.53
CA THR A 260 2.81 -34.22 26.34
C THR A 260 3.67 -34.75 27.47
N GLY A 261 4.96 -34.41 27.56
CA GLY A 261 5.84 -34.91 28.63
C GLY A 261 5.38 -34.48 30.03
N GLY A 262 5.13 -33.19 30.23
CA GLY A 262 4.76 -32.66 31.55
C GLY A 262 3.43 -33.16 32.11
N ARG A 263 2.39 -33.28 31.26
CA ARG A 263 1.08 -33.81 31.69
C ARG A 263 1.13 -35.31 31.99
N ARG A 264 1.91 -36.08 31.23
CA ARG A 264 2.12 -37.51 31.50
C ARG A 264 2.90 -37.73 32.79
N ALA A 265 3.97 -36.96 33.02
CA ALA A 265 4.73 -37.00 34.27
C ALA A 265 3.85 -36.66 35.49
N LEU A 266 3.01 -35.62 35.40
CA LEU A 266 2.06 -35.29 36.46
C LEU A 266 1.03 -36.40 36.71
N GLY A 267 0.49 -37.02 35.65
CA GLY A 267 -0.43 -38.14 35.77
C GLY A 267 0.19 -39.38 36.42
N LEU A 268 1.44 -39.71 36.05
CA LEU A 268 2.19 -40.80 36.66
C LEU A 268 2.49 -40.52 38.14
N VAL A 269 2.99 -39.33 38.47
CA VAL A 269 3.24 -38.94 39.88
C VAL A 269 1.95 -39.01 40.70
N ALA A 270 0.82 -38.57 40.15
CA ALA A 270 -0.48 -38.71 40.81
C ALA A 270 -0.89 -40.18 41.01
N LEU A 271 -0.62 -41.06 40.04
CA LEU A 271 -0.87 -42.49 40.14
C LEU A 271 0.01 -43.15 41.23
N TRP A 272 1.30 -42.82 41.29
CA TRP A 272 2.21 -43.28 42.35
C TRP A 272 1.77 -42.80 43.73
N ALA A 273 1.42 -41.52 43.85
CA ALA A 273 0.90 -40.96 45.09
C ALA A 273 -0.38 -41.67 45.54
N LEU A 274 -1.31 -41.96 44.62
CA LEU A 274 -2.54 -42.68 44.92
C LEU A 274 -2.26 -44.15 45.31
N GLY A 275 -1.37 -44.84 44.59
CA GLY A 275 -0.99 -46.22 44.85
C GLY A 275 -0.30 -46.42 46.20
N ILE A 276 0.40 -45.40 46.70
CA ILE A 276 0.97 -45.37 48.05
C ILE A 276 -0.07 -44.96 49.10
N TRP A 277 -0.93 -43.99 48.76
CA TRP A 277 -1.95 -43.46 49.68
C TRP A 277 -3.01 -44.49 50.05
N ILE A 278 -3.54 -45.25 49.09
CA ILE A 278 -4.66 -46.19 49.32
C ILE A 278 -4.27 -47.28 50.34
N PRO A 279 -3.16 -48.02 50.20
CA PRO A 279 -2.75 -49.04 51.17
C PRO A 279 -2.39 -48.45 52.53
N PHE A 280 -1.79 -47.24 52.54
CA PHE A 280 -1.43 -46.55 53.78
C PHE A 280 -2.68 -46.17 54.59
N GLU A 281 -3.69 -45.59 53.93
CA GLU A 281 -4.96 -45.21 54.57
C GLU A 281 -5.76 -46.44 55.01
N TYR A 282 -5.78 -47.50 54.19
CA TYR A 282 -6.40 -48.77 54.54
C TYR A 282 -5.73 -49.43 55.76
N GLY A 283 -4.40 -49.49 55.78
CA GLY A 283 -3.63 -50.02 56.90
C GLY A 283 -3.87 -49.25 58.20
N ARG A 284 -3.93 -47.92 58.11
CA ARG A 284 -4.25 -47.03 59.24
C ARG A 284 -5.64 -47.28 59.83
N ARG A 285 -6.65 -47.52 58.99
CA ARG A 285 -8.04 -47.70 59.44
C ARG A 285 -8.35 -49.13 59.88
N ASN A 286 -7.77 -50.14 59.22
CA ASN A 286 -8.27 -51.52 59.32
C ASN A 286 -7.34 -52.49 60.08
N VAL A 287 -6.07 -52.14 60.33
CA VAL A 287 -5.10 -53.05 60.97
C VAL A 287 -4.73 -52.56 62.38
N ARG A 288 -5.19 -53.27 63.42
CA ARG A 288 -5.02 -52.89 64.85
C ARG A 288 -3.57 -52.75 65.34
N LYS A 289 -2.57 -53.32 64.64
CA LYS A 289 -1.13 -53.20 64.98
C LYS A 289 -0.35 -52.24 64.07
N PHE A 290 -1.03 -51.44 63.24
CA PHE A 290 -0.36 -50.52 62.34
C PHE A 290 0.14 -49.27 63.08
N ARG A 291 1.40 -49.29 63.52
CA ARG A 291 2.09 -48.13 64.08
C ARG A 291 2.69 -47.31 62.94
N SER A 292 1.97 -46.30 62.47
CA SER A 292 2.52 -45.31 61.52
C SER A 292 3.20 -44.18 62.30
N ASP A 293 4.53 -44.10 62.22
CA ASP A 293 5.29 -43.01 62.82
C ASP A 293 5.37 -41.83 61.83
N HIS A 294 5.61 -40.62 62.33
CA HIS A 294 5.80 -39.41 61.50
C HIS A 294 6.90 -39.62 60.45
N ARG A 295 7.91 -40.45 60.79
CA ARG A 295 9.02 -40.83 59.91
C ARG A 295 8.56 -41.56 58.66
N ASP A 296 7.53 -42.40 58.74
CA ASP A 296 7.03 -43.18 57.60
C ASP A 296 6.35 -42.28 56.57
N ARG A 297 5.63 -41.25 57.02
CA ARG A 297 4.99 -40.27 56.12
C ARG A 297 6.03 -39.41 55.40
N VAL A 298 7.06 -38.98 56.12
CA VAL A 298 8.18 -38.23 55.53
C VAL A 298 8.94 -39.10 54.53
N PHE A 299 9.16 -40.39 54.85
CA PHE A 299 9.79 -41.35 53.94
C PHE A 299 8.97 -41.57 52.67
N LEU A 300 7.66 -41.79 52.78
CA LEU A 300 6.78 -42.00 51.62
C LEU A 300 6.67 -40.74 50.75
N GLY A 301 6.54 -39.56 51.36
CA GLY A 301 6.56 -38.29 50.62
C GLY A 301 7.90 -38.06 49.90
N GLY A 302 9.01 -38.37 50.56
CA GLY A 302 10.36 -38.32 49.97
C GLY A 302 10.55 -39.32 48.82
N LEU A 303 9.99 -40.52 48.93
CA LEU A 303 10.05 -41.54 47.88
C LEU A 303 9.30 -41.09 46.62
N VAL A 304 8.10 -40.50 46.76
CA VAL A 304 7.35 -39.95 45.62
C VAL A 304 8.12 -38.80 44.95
N LEU A 305 8.73 -37.91 45.75
CA LEU A 305 9.56 -36.82 45.22
C LEU A 305 10.81 -37.35 44.50
N ALA A 306 11.48 -38.36 45.04
CA ALA A 306 12.65 -38.98 44.43
C ALA A 306 12.29 -39.65 43.10
N LEU A 307 11.18 -40.38 43.04
CA LEU A 307 10.67 -40.98 41.81
C LEU A 307 10.29 -39.92 40.76
N ALA A 308 9.65 -38.82 41.19
CA ALA A 308 9.31 -37.71 40.30
C ALA A 308 10.55 -37.01 39.72
N LEU A 309 11.59 -36.81 40.54
CA LEU A 309 12.87 -36.25 40.09
C LEU A 309 13.62 -37.19 39.16
N LEU A 310 13.58 -38.49 39.41
CA LEU A 310 14.21 -39.51 38.57
C LEU A 310 13.55 -39.58 37.20
N GLU A 311 12.22 -39.52 37.11
CA GLU A 311 11.53 -39.40 35.82
C GLU A 311 11.88 -38.09 35.10
N ARG A 312 11.97 -36.98 35.84
CA ARG A 312 12.32 -35.68 35.25
C ARG A 312 13.76 -35.67 34.72
N GLY A 313 14.69 -36.32 35.41
CA GLY A 313 16.08 -36.48 35.00
C GLY A 313 16.22 -37.42 33.79
N TRP A 314 15.44 -38.50 33.74
CA TRP A 314 15.41 -39.43 32.61
C TRP A 314 14.81 -38.78 31.35
N LEU A 315 13.74 -37.99 31.50
CA LEU A 315 13.13 -37.20 30.42
C LEU A 315 14.00 -36.03 29.95
N ALA A 316 14.97 -35.58 30.74
CA ALA A 316 15.91 -34.53 30.36
C ALA A 316 17.18 -35.07 29.68
N ALA A 317 17.51 -36.34 29.91
CA ALA A 317 18.67 -37.02 29.34
C ALA A 317 18.36 -37.82 28.05
N ALA A 318 17.08 -38.00 27.72
CA ALA A 318 16.58 -38.65 26.49
C ALA A 318 16.01 -37.62 25.50
#